data_AF-A0A2C0EXA1-F1
#
_entry.id   AF-A0A2C0EXA1-F1
#
_cell.length_a   1.000
_cell.length_b   1.000
_cell.length_c   1.000
_cell.angle_alpha   90.00
_cell.angle_beta   90.00
_cell.angle_gamma   90.00
#
_symmetry.space_group_name_H-M   'P 1'
#
loop_
_entity.id
_entity.type
_entity.pdbx_description
1 polymer ?
#
loop_
_entity_poly.entity_id
_entity_poly.type
_entity_poly.pdbx_seq_one_letter_code
_entity_poly.pdbx_strand_id
1 'polypeptide(L)'
;MKLITLNNGIKTKKYPDVKSLIDFFETAKNYGFLFYNVNLKKLSPDEYFHIYHHSSKGSGGYQEAFSIPSTLYHSLKINHYSLKWLNIFYQLYYQDTPPPAWQWKYWDAYIGEEYVWIYKTE
;
A
#
# COMPACT_ATOMS: atom_id res chain seq x y z
N MET A 1 -6.50 4.31 -2.93
CA MET A 1 -5.39 5.10 -3.50
C MET A 1 -5.72 6.59 -3.53
N LYS A 2 -4.75 7.42 -3.12
CA LYS A 2 -4.77 8.87 -3.25
C LYS A 2 -3.41 9.34 -3.79
N LEU A 3 -3.41 10.20 -4.81
CA LEU A 3 -2.22 10.88 -5.29
C LEU A 3 -1.97 12.13 -4.45
N ILE A 4 -0.74 12.32 -3.97
CA ILE A 4 -0.40 13.44 -3.07
C ILE A 4 1.07 13.85 -3.24
N THR A 5 1.38 15.09 -2.89
CA THR A 5 2.73 15.62 -2.71
C THR A 5 2.97 15.92 -1.23
N LEU A 6 4.21 15.94 -0.76
CA LEU A 6 4.52 16.27 0.63
C LEU A 6 4.02 17.68 1.01
N ASN A 7 4.17 18.64 0.10
CA ASN A 7 3.65 20.00 0.30
C ASN A 7 2.14 20.07 0.46
N ASN A 8 1.38 19.28 -0.30
CA ASN A 8 -0.07 19.20 -0.12
C ASN A 8 -0.43 18.54 1.23
N GLY A 9 0.32 17.53 1.65
CA GLY A 9 0.19 16.90 2.97
C GLY A 9 0.35 17.92 4.11
N ILE A 10 1.40 18.73 4.08
CA ILE A 10 1.64 19.80 5.07
C ILE A 10 0.47 20.78 5.11
N LYS A 11 0.08 21.33 3.95
CA LYS A 11 -0.96 22.36 3.84
C LYS A 11 -2.33 21.87 4.32
N THR A 12 -2.70 20.64 3.97
CA THR A 12 -4.06 20.12 4.22
C THR A 12 -4.21 19.44 5.58
N LYS A 13 -3.14 18.92 6.16
CA LYS A 13 -3.19 18.14 7.41
C LYS A 13 -2.50 18.80 8.59
N LYS A 14 -2.05 20.05 8.43
CA LYS A 14 -1.46 20.89 9.49
C LYS A 14 -0.26 20.24 10.17
N TYR A 15 0.56 19.51 9.41
CA TYR A 15 1.86 19.07 9.93
C TYR A 15 2.80 20.29 10.02
N PRO A 16 3.61 20.40 11.08
CA PRO A 16 4.46 21.57 11.29
C PRO A 16 5.58 21.66 10.26
N ASP A 17 6.05 20.53 9.74
CA ASP A 17 7.13 20.43 8.75
C ASP A 17 7.07 19.11 7.96
N VAL A 18 7.94 19.00 6.95
CA VAL A 18 8.09 17.80 6.11
C VAL A 18 8.50 16.59 6.94
N LYS A 19 9.38 16.77 7.94
CA LYS A 19 9.93 15.67 8.74
C LYS A 19 8.82 14.98 9.54
N SER A 20 7.98 15.76 10.21
CA SER A 20 6.84 15.27 10.99
C SER A 20 5.81 14.54 10.12
N LEU A 21 5.59 15.02 8.90
CA LEU A 21 4.74 14.34 7.91
C LEU A 21 5.35 12.99 7.48
N ILE A 22 6.65 12.96 7.20
CA ILE A 22 7.36 11.72 6.84
C ILE A 22 7.30 10.73 8.02
N ASP A 23 7.58 11.17 9.24
CA ASP A 23 7.55 10.31 10.43
C ASP A 23 6.16 9.71 10.66
N PHE A 24 5.08 10.49 10.42
CA PHE A 24 3.71 9.96 10.40
C PHE A 24 3.52 8.88 9.34
N PHE A 25 3.94 9.14 8.09
CA PHE A 25 3.77 8.18 7.00
C PHE A 25 4.56 6.90 7.23
N GLU A 26 5.81 7.00 7.68
CA GLU A 26 6.65 5.84 7.99
C GLU A 26 6.06 5.03 9.15
N THR A 27 5.57 5.69 10.20
CA THR A 27 4.89 5.00 11.32
C THR A 27 3.64 4.27 10.82
N ALA A 28 2.77 4.94 10.07
CA ALA A 28 1.56 4.33 9.51
C ALA A 28 1.87 3.21 8.51
N LYS A 29 2.98 3.30 7.78
CA LYS A 29 3.48 2.25 6.89
C LYS A 29 4.00 1.06 7.68
N ASN A 30 4.76 1.26 8.76
CA ASN A 30 5.25 0.18 9.62
C ASN A 30 4.09 -0.61 10.26
N TYR A 31 3.01 0.04 10.69
CA TYR A 31 1.80 -0.66 11.13
C TYR A 31 1.04 -1.34 9.99
N GLY A 32 1.32 -1.00 8.72
CA GLY A 32 0.60 -1.50 7.56
C GLY A 32 -0.71 -0.77 7.28
N PHE A 33 -1.04 0.32 7.97
CA PHE A 33 -2.25 1.09 7.63
C PHE A 33 -2.15 1.80 6.29
N LEU A 34 -0.93 2.22 5.92
CA LEU A 34 -0.60 2.86 4.65
C LEU A 34 0.45 2.07 3.87
N PHE A 35 0.44 2.23 2.55
CA PHE A 35 1.52 1.77 1.70
C PHE A 35 1.83 2.74 0.58
N TYR A 36 3.12 2.85 0.27
CA TYR A 36 3.70 3.60 -0.84
C TYR A 36 5.08 3.00 -1.15
N ASN A 37 5.47 2.97 -2.42
CA ASN A 37 6.74 2.36 -2.86
C ASN A 37 7.90 3.37 -2.98
N VAL A 38 7.63 4.67 -2.82
CA VAL A 38 8.66 5.71 -2.93
C VAL A 38 9.46 5.88 -1.64
N ASN A 39 10.70 6.35 -1.75
CA ASN A 39 11.48 6.78 -0.60
C ASN A 39 11.19 8.26 -0.29
N LEU A 40 10.32 8.52 0.69
CA LEU A 40 9.89 9.90 1.02
C LEU A 40 11.04 10.82 1.46
N LYS A 41 12.13 10.29 2.01
CA LYS A 41 13.30 11.09 2.42
C LYS A 41 14.12 11.60 1.22
N LYS A 42 13.95 10.98 0.05
CA LYS A 42 14.63 11.35 -1.20
C LYS A 42 13.69 12.01 -2.21
N LEU A 43 12.38 12.01 -1.94
CA LEU A 43 11.36 12.53 -2.82
C LEU A 43 11.36 14.06 -2.79
N SER A 44 11.24 14.71 -3.95
CA SER A 44 11.04 16.16 -3.98
C SER A 44 9.70 16.52 -3.33
N PRO A 45 9.58 17.62 -2.55
CA PRO A 45 8.33 17.98 -1.86
C PRO A 45 7.11 18.17 -2.76
N ASP A 46 7.34 18.51 -4.03
CA ASP A 46 6.32 18.73 -5.06
C ASP A 46 6.13 17.54 -6.00
N GLU A 47 6.94 16.49 -5.85
CA GLU A 47 6.78 15.26 -6.61
C GLU A 47 5.58 14.46 -6.09
N TYR A 48 4.79 13.97 -7.04
CA TYR A 48 3.59 13.21 -6.74
C TYR A 48 3.93 11.74 -6.47
N PHE A 49 3.25 11.16 -5.50
CA PHE A 49 3.31 9.74 -5.23
C PHE A 49 1.96 9.19 -4.81
N HIS A 50 1.80 7.88 -5.00
CA HIS A 50 0.58 7.16 -4.65
C HIS A 50 0.65 6.64 -3.23
N ILE A 51 -0.44 6.84 -2.49
CA ILE A 51 -0.66 6.24 -1.18
C ILE A 51 -1.87 5.32 -1.24
N TYR A 52 -1.71 4.12 -0.71
CA TYR A 52 -2.75 3.13 -0.50
C TYR A 52 -3.11 3.07 0.99
N HIS A 53 -4.39 2.84 1.31
CA HIS A 53 -4.88 2.78 2.69
C HIS A 53 -5.67 1.49 2.88
N HIS A 54 -5.36 0.72 3.94
CA HIS A 54 -5.88 -0.65 4.12
C HIS A 54 -7.42 -0.75 4.06
N SER A 55 -8.13 0.25 4.56
CA SER A 55 -9.60 0.27 4.58
C SER A 55 -10.28 0.82 3.33
N SER A 56 -9.53 1.37 2.36
CA SER A 56 -10.16 1.97 1.17
C SER A 56 -9.32 1.84 -0.10
N LYS A 57 -9.94 1.29 -1.16
CA LYS A 57 -9.38 1.25 -2.52
C LYS A 57 -9.16 2.63 -3.14
N GLY A 58 -9.69 3.70 -2.54
CA GLY A 58 -9.70 5.07 -3.08
C GLY A 58 -10.45 5.17 -4.42
N SER A 59 -10.32 6.30 -5.09
CA SER A 59 -11.11 6.63 -6.29
C SER A 59 -10.36 6.46 -7.63
N GLY A 60 -9.09 6.06 -7.60
CA GLY A 60 -8.27 5.85 -8.80
C GLY A 60 -8.28 4.39 -9.27
N GLY A 61 -8.03 4.17 -10.57
CA GLY A 61 -8.02 2.83 -11.20
C GLY A 61 -6.71 2.06 -11.11
N TYR A 62 -5.67 2.59 -10.47
CA TYR A 62 -4.38 1.90 -10.35
C TYR A 62 -4.44 0.84 -9.24
N GLN A 63 -4.36 -0.41 -9.66
CA GLN A 63 -4.45 -1.59 -8.80
C GLN A 63 -3.05 -2.18 -8.62
N GLU A 64 -2.22 -1.50 -7.84
CA GLU A 64 -0.81 -1.86 -7.68
C GLU A 64 -0.44 -2.28 -6.26
N ALA A 65 -1.36 -2.13 -5.29
CA ALA A 65 -1.14 -2.61 -3.94
C ALA A 65 -2.46 -2.89 -3.18
N PHE A 66 -2.56 -4.01 -2.47
CA PHE A 66 -3.69 -4.30 -1.59
C PHE A 66 -3.22 -4.91 -0.26
N SER A 67 -4.00 -4.68 0.79
CA SER A 67 -3.66 -5.12 2.14
C SER A 67 -4.32 -6.46 2.49
N ILE A 68 -3.59 -7.28 3.23
CA ILE A 68 -4.07 -8.50 3.89
C ILE A 68 -3.80 -8.33 5.39
N PRO A 69 -4.77 -8.60 6.30
CA PRO A 69 -4.50 -8.60 7.73
C PRO A 69 -3.33 -9.55 8.06
N SER A 70 -2.33 -9.08 8.82
CA SER A 70 -1.09 -9.84 9.08
C SER A 70 -1.36 -11.18 9.75
N THR A 71 -2.35 -11.23 10.65
CA THR A 71 -2.81 -12.49 11.29
C THR A 71 -3.26 -13.53 10.26
N LEU A 72 -4.03 -13.12 9.24
CA LEU A 72 -4.49 -13.99 8.17
C LEU A 72 -3.36 -14.36 7.23
N TYR A 73 -2.49 -13.41 6.87
CA TYR A 73 -1.33 -13.66 6.01
C TYR A 73 -0.45 -14.79 6.58
N HIS A 74 -0.10 -14.70 7.86
CA HIS A 74 0.72 -15.71 8.54
C HIS A 74 -0.05 -17.02 8.79
N SER A 75 -1.31 -16.96 9.25
CA SER A 75 -2.10 -18.16 9.51
C SER A 75 -2.33 -19.00 8.26
N LEU A 76 -2.52 -18.36 7.10
CA LEU A 76 -2.74 -19.02 5.82
C LEU A 76 -1.42 -19.36 5.10
N LYS A 77 -0.27 -18.96 5.66
CA LYS A 77 1.07 -19.15 5.08
C LYS A 77 1.14 -18.66 3.64
N ILE A 78 0.60 -17.46 3.40
CA ILE A 78 0.48 -16.90 2.05
C ILE A 78 1.88 -16.66 1.46
N ASN A 79 2.04 -17.06 0.21
CA ASN A 79 3.19 -16.77 -0.64
C ASN A 79 2.70 -16.48 -2.08
N HIS A 80 3.62 -16.25 -3.01
CA HIS A 80 3.30 -15.94 -4.41
C HIS A 80 2.55 -17.05 -5.16
N TYR A 81 2.58 -18.30 -4.66
CA TYR A 81 1.81 -19.42 -5.22
C TYR A 81 0.42 -19.58 -4.59
N SER A 82 0.09 -18.77 -3.58
CA SER A 82 -1.18 -18.84 -2.86
C SER A 82 -2.32 -18.16 -3.64
N LEU A 83 -2.47 -18.51 -4.91
CA LEU A 83 -3.34 -17.83 -5.89
C LEU A 83 -4.78 -17.67 -5.40
N LYS A 84 -5.33 -18.70 -4.75
CA LYS A 84 -6.67 -18.65 -4.15
C LYS A 84 -6.80 -17.47 -3.18
N TRP A 85 -5.85 -17.33 -2.25
CA TRP A 85 -5.91 -16.28 -1.23
C TRP A 85 -5.59 -14.92 -1.80
N LEU A 86 -4.58 -14.82 -2.67
CA LEU A 86 -4.23 -13.58 -3.35
C LEU A 86 -5.43 -13.03 -4.14
N ASN A 87 -6.12 -13.88 -4.90
CA ASN A 87 -7.33 -13.51 -5.64
C ASN A 87 -8.46 -13.04 -4.72
N ILE A 88 -8.70 -13.75 -3.61
CA ILE A 88 -9.75 -13.39 -2.63
C ILE A 88 -9.49 -12.00 -2.04
N PHE A 89 -8.28 -11.75 -1.51
CA PHE A 89 -7.97 -10.47 -0.89
C PHE A 89 -7.93 -9.32 -1.91
N TYR A 90 -7.47 -9.59 -3.13
CA TYR A 90 -7.56 -8.63 -4.23
C TYR A 90 -9.01 -8.20 -4.51
N GLN A 91 -9.91 -9.18 -4.66
CA GLN A 91 -11.33 -8.94 -4.88
C GLN A 91 -11.99 -8.23 -3.72
N LEU A 92 -11.67 -8.60 -2.48
CA LEU A 92 -12.22 -7.93 -1.30
C LEU A 92 -11.82 -6.45 -1.25
N TYR A 93 -10.57 -6.15 -1.59
CA TYR A 93 -10.06 -4.78 -1.55
C TYR A 93 -10.56 -3.95 -2.75
N TYR A 94 -10.40 -4.44 -3.98
CA TYR A 94 -10.71 -3.70 -5.20
C TYR A 94 -12.15 -3.85 -5.70
N GLN A 95 -12.82 -4.95 -5.35
CA GLN A 95 -14.09 -5.38 -5.95
C GLN A 95 -13.98 -5.51 -7.48
N ASP A 96 -12.85 -6.05 -7.94
CA ASP A 96 -12.52 -6.20 -9.37
C ASP A 96 -11.91 -7.58 -9.65
N THR A 97 -11.76 -7.91 -10.93
CA THR A 97 -11.21 -9.17 -11.42
C THR A 97 -9.71 -9.26 -11.08
N PRO A 98 -9.26 -10.33 -10.40
CA PRO A 98 -7.85 -10.55 -10.11
C PRO A 98 -7.00 -10.68 -11.36
N PRO A 99 -5.69 -10.37 -11.28
CA PRO A 99 -4.78 -10.62 -12.39
C PRO A 99 -4.65 -12.13 -12.69
N PRO A 100 -4.26 -12.48 -13.93
CA PRO A 100 -3.92 -13.85 -14.30
C PRO A 100 -2.86 -14.46 -13.38
N ALA A 101 -2.93 -15.78 -13.17
CA ALA A 101 -2.05 -16.52 -12.25
C ALA A 101 -0.54 -16.23 -12.44
N TRP A 102 -0.09 -16.10 -13.69
CA TRP A 102 1.30 -15.87 -14.03
C TRP A 102 1.81 -14.46 -13.70
N GLN A 103 0.91 -13.49 -13.44
CA GLN A 103 1.30 -12.13 -13.08
C GLN A 103 1.68 -11.98 -11.61
N TRP A 104 1.24 -12.88 -10.73
CA TRP A 104 1.52 -12.80 -9.29
C TRP A 104 3.01 -12.89 -8.94
N LYS A 105 3.86 -13.39 -9.85
CA LYS A 105 5.32 -13.38 -9.69
C LYS A 105 5.95 -11.99 -9.74
N TYR A 106 5.22 -10.99 -10.25
CA TYR A 106 5.64 -9.59 -10.32
C TYR A 106 5.09 -8.76 -9.15
N TRP A 107 4.67 -9.46 -8.09
CA TRP A 107 4.20 -8.85 -6.87
C TRP A 107 5.07 -9.32 -5.71
N ASP A 108 5.35 -8.42 -4.79
CA ASP A 108 6.08 -8.68 -3.57
C ASP A 108 5.24 -8.31 -2.34
N ALA A 109 5.74 -8.64 -1.15
CA ALA A 109 5.07 -8.42 0.12
C ALA A 109 5.88 -7.46 1.01
N TYR A 110 5.24 -6.39 1.45
CA TYR A 110 5.74 -5.56 2.55
C TYR A 110 5.01 -5.96 3.83
N ILE A 111 5.76 -6.44 4.83
CA ILE A 111 5.21 -6.93 6.09
C ILE A 111 5.10 -5.75 7.08
N GLY A 112 3.88 -5.27 7.31
CA GLY A 112 3.56 -4.36 8.42
C GLY A 112 2.99 -5.13 9.61
N GLU A 113 2.91 -4.45 10.77
CA GLU A 113 2.45 -5.07 12.01
C GLU A 113 1.00 -5.59 11.92
N GLU A 114 0.05 -4.74 11.51
CA GLU A 114 -1.38 -5.08 11.42
C GLU A 114 -1.77 -5.60 10.04
N TYR A 115 -1.10 -5.11 8.99
CA TYR A 115 -1.37 -5.50 7.61
C TYR A 115 -0.10 -5.75 6.81
N VAL A 116 -0.16 -6.79 5.99
CA VAL A 116 0.79 -7.08 4.92
C VAL A 116 0.27 -6.47 3.62
N TRP A 117 1.12 -5.74 2.92
CA TRP A 117 0.80 -5.18 1.61
C TRP A 117 1.39 -6.03 0.51
N ILE A 118 0.54 -6.52 -0.38
CA ILE A 118 0.94 -7.16 -1.63
C ILE A 118 0.98 -6.06 -2.69
N TYR A 119 2.13 -5.85 -3.33
CA TYR A 119 2.32 -4.74 -4.28
C TYR A 119 3.10 -5.15 -5.52
N LYS A 120 2.84 -4.48 -6.65
CA LYS A 120 3.57 -4.71 -7.91
C LYS A 120 4.99 -4.16 -7.83
N THR A 121 5.95 -4.94 -8.32
CA THR A 121 7.36 -4.54 -8.41
C THR A 121 7.76 -4.05 -9.80
N GLU A 122 6.90 -4.22 -10.81
CA GLU A 122 7.09 -3.83 -12.21
C GLU A 122 5.92 -2.95 -12.71
#